data_AF-A0A7W8F835-F1
#
_entry.id   AF-A0A7W8F835-F1
#
_cell.length_a   1.000
_cell.length_b   1.000
_cell.length_c   1.000
_cell.angle_alpha   90.00
_cell.angle_beta   90.00
_cell.angle_gamma   90.00
#
_symmetry.space_group_name_H-M   'P 1'
#
loop_
_entity.id
_entity.type
_entity.pdbx_description
1 polymer ?
#
loop_
_entity_poly.entity_id
_entity_poly.type
_entity_poly.pdbx_seq_one_letter_code
_entity_poly.pdbx_strand_id
1 'polypeptide(L)' 'MADHGGVARRHELTDEKWELLAPLIPRAATVRPPVEDRRVINGMVHKIRTGISWRDLPER' A
#
# COMPACT_ATOMS: atom_id res chain seq x y z
N MET A 1 9.65 -10.30 18.54
CA MET A 1 9.52 -10.09 17.08
C MET A 1 8.94 -8.70 16.92
N ALA A 2 9.71 -7.76 16.35
CA ALA A 2 9.57 -6.33 16.60
C ALA A 2 8.29 -5.73 15.99
N ASP A 3 7.53 -5.03 16.84
CA ASP A 3 6.48 -4.08 16.45
C ASP A 3 7.18 -2.77 16.02
N HIS A 4 7.25 -2.54 14.71
CA HIS A 4 7.68 -1.26 14.10
C HIS A 4 6.44 -0.38 13.96
N GLY A 5 6.05 0.28 15.06
CA GLY A 5 4.73 0.85 15.27
C GLY A 5 4.60 2.36 15.08
N GLY A 6 4.81 2.89 13.87
CA GLY A 6 4.05 4.05 13.41
C GLY A 6 2.56 3.70 13.24
N VAL A 7 1.64 4.64 13.50
CA VAL A 7 0.18 4.38 13.49
C VAL A 7 -0.32 4.10 12.07
N ALA A 8 -0.33 2.83 11.66
CA ALA A 8 -1.06 2.36 10.48
C ALA A 8 -2.23 1.48 10.88
N ARG A 9 -3.31 1.53 10.10
CA ARG A 9 -4.43 0.59 10.27
C ARG A 9 -3.92 -0.84 10.04
N ARG A 10 -4.61 -1.82 10.63
CA ARG A 10 -4.25 -3.25 10.64
C ARG A 10 -3.90 -3.86 9.28
N HIS A 11 -4.27 -3.22 8.17
CA HIS A 11 -4.09 -3.71 6.80
C HIS A 11 -3.32 -2.75 5.89
N GLU A 12 -2.55 -1.82 6.45
CA GLU A 12 -1.79 -0.81 5.69
C GLU A 12 -0.30 -0.82 6.03
N LEU A 13 0.50 -0.18 5.19
CA LEU A 13 1.89 0.12 5.49
C LEU A 13 1.99 1.30 6.48
N THR A 14 2.85 1.15 7.49
CA THR A 14 3.29 2.27 8.33
C THR A 14 4.07 3.26 7.49
N ASP A 15 4.07 4.53 7.91
CA ASP A 15 4.86 5.57 7.22
C ASP A 15 6.33 5.18 7.12
N GLU A 16 6.91 4.63 8.17
CA GLU A 16 8.30 4.14 8.17
C GLU A 16 8.55 3.06 7.11
N LYS A 17 7.63 2.10 6.96
CA LYS A 17 7.73 1.05 5.91
C LYS A 17 7.51 1.64 4.53
N TRP A 18 6.63 2.64 4.43
CA TRP A 18 6.38 3.36 3.19
C TRP A 18 7.62 4.15 2.76
N GLU A 19 8.31 4.83 3.67
CA GLU A 19 9.53 5.59 3.38
C GLU A 19 10.67 4.69 2.87
N LEU A 20 10.77 3.45 3.37
CA LEU A 20 11.73 2.47 2.86
C LEU A 20 11.35 1.93 1.47
N LEU A 21 10.05 1.78 1.20
CA LEU A 21 9.54 1.19 -0.04
C LEU A 21 9.45 2.19 -1.20
N ALA A 22 8.98 3.41 -0.93
CA ALA A 22 8.72 4.46 -1.89
C ALA A 22 9.89 4.71 -2.88
N PRO A 23 11.17 4.81 -2.45
CA PRO A 23 12.27 5.06 -3.39
C PRO A 23 12.59 3.87 -4.30
N LEU A 24 12.10 2.66 -3.98
CA LEU A 24 12.32 1.45 -4.78
C LEU A 24 11.27 1.28 -5.88
N ILE A 25 10.20 2.08 -5.85
CA ILE A 25 9.12 2.00 -6.83
C ILE A 25 9.60 2.67 -8.12
N PRO A 26 9.75 1.93 -9.23
CA PRO A 26 10.16 2.54 -10.49
C PRO A 26 9.05 3.48 -10.97
N ARG A 27 9.42 4.72 -11.29
CA ARG A 27 8.46 5.64 -11.93
C ARG A 27 8.16 5.16 -13.34
N ALA A 28 6.94 4.66 -13.54
CA ALA A 28 6.45 4.32 -14.87
C ALA A 28 6.27 5.60 -15.71
N ALA A 29 6.86 5.62 -16.90
CA ALA A 29 6.57 6.63 -17.91
C ALA A 29 5.22 6.30 -18.58
N THR A 30 4.13 6.49 -17.84
CA THR A 30 2.78 6.18 -18.31
C THR A 30 2.08 7.43 -18.85
N VAL A 31 1.41 7.30 -20.00
CA VAL A 31 0.61 8.35 -20.66
C VAL A 31 -0.65 8.70 -19.83
N ARG A 32 -1.09 7.77 -18.98
CA ARG A 32 -2.22 7.94 -18.05
C ARG A 32 -1.77 8.65 -16.76
N PRO A 33 -2.63 9.46 -16.12
CA PRO A 33 -2.31 10.00 -14.81
C PRO A 33 -1.94 8.86 -13.85
N PRO A 34 -0.78 8.94 -13.16
CA PRO A 34 -0.39 7.91 -12.21
C PRO A 34 -1.40 7.87 -11.06
N VAL A 35 -1.86 6.66 -10.73
CA VAL A 35 -2.55 6.42 -9.45
C VAL A 35 -1.50 6.53 -8.36
N GLU A 36 -1.84 7.12 -7.22
CA GLU A 36 -0.92 7.21 -6.08
C GLU A 36 -0.41 5.81 -5.69
N ASP A 37 0.91 5.59 -5.78
CA ASP A 37 1.53 4.29 -5.55
C ASP A 37 1.19 3.72 -4.17
N ARG A 38 1.09 4.60 -3.16
CA ARG A 38 0.72 4.24 -1.79
C ARG A 38 -0.66 3.63 -1.71
N ARG A 39 -1.62 4.17 -2.47
CA ARG A 39 -2.98 3.63 -2.54
C ARG A 39 -3.01 2.24 -3.15
N VAL A 40 -2.28 2.03 -4.24
CA VAL A 40 -2.20 0.72 -4.92
C VAL A 40 -1.58 -0.32 -3.99
N ILE A 41 -0.46 0.01 -3.36
CA ILE A 41 0.27 -0.91 -2.49
C ILE A 41 -0.52 -1.20 -1.21
N ASN A 42 -1.17 -0.21 -0.60
CA ASN A 42 -2.07 -0.45 0.52
C ASN A 42 -3.24 -1.37 0.14
N GLY A 43 -3.80 -1.22 -1.06
CA GLY A 43 -4.80 -2.16 -1.57
C GLY A 43 -4.29 -3.59 -1.71
N MET A 44 -3.05 -3.75 -2.22
CA MET A 44 -2.40 -5.07 -2.31
C MET A 44 -2.16 -5.69 -0.92
N VAL A 45 -1.62 -4.90 0.03
CA VAL A 45 -1.40 -5.35 1.42
C VAL A 45 -2.72 -5.76 2.07
N HIS A 46 -3.79 -5.00 1.84
CA HIS A 46 -5.12 -5.34 2.33
C HIS A 46 -5.58 -6.69 1.78
N LYS A 47 -5.60 -6.86 0.46
CA LYS A 47 -5.99 -8.12 -0.19
C LYS A 47 -5.17 -9.31 0.30
N ILE A 48 -3.85 -9.17 0.42
CA ILE A 48 -2.97 -10.25 0.88
C ILE A 48 -3.28 -10.64 2.33
N ARG A 49 -3.58 -9.66 3.20
CA ARG A 49 -3.83 -9.89 4.63
C ARG A 49 -5.23 -10.36 4.95
N THR A 50 -6.23 -10.01 4.14
CA THR A 50 -7.65 -10.35 4.39
C THR A 50 -8.17 -11.45 3.46
N GLY A 51 -7.52 -11.69 2.33
CA GLY A 51 -7.95 -12.68 1.33
C GLY A 51 -9.16 -12.27 0.50
N ILE A 52 -9.66 -11.03 0.66
CA ILE A 52 -10.87 -10.58 -0.04
C ILE A 52 -10.63 -10.31 -1.53
N SER A 53 -11.69 -10.36 -2.33
CA SER A 53 -11.62 -9.98 -3.74
C SER A 53 -11.33 -8.48 -3.89
N TRP A 54 -10.74 -8.09 -5.02
CA TRP A 54 -10.51 -6.68 -5.34
C TRP A 54 -11.79 -5.83 -5.34
N ARG A 55 -12.94 -6.45 -5.64
CA ARG A 55 -14.25 -5.77 -5.63
C ARG A 55 -14.76 -5.50 -4.22
N ASP A 56 -14.32 -6.27 -3.25
CA ASP A 56 -14.75 -6.16 -1.85
C ASP A 56 -13.80 -5.28 -1.03
N LEU A 57 -12.77 -4.70 -1.67
CA LEU A 57 -11.92 -3.74 -0.98
C LEU A 57 -12.76 -2.52 -0.57
N PRO A 58 -12.57 -2.03 0.66
CA PRO A 58 -13.26 -0.83 1.10
C PRO A 58 -12.91 0.34 0.18
N GLU A 59 -13.93 1.04 -0.30
CA GLU A 59 -13.78 2.25 -1.09
C GLU A 59 -13.14 3.32 -0.20
N ARG A 60 -11.88 3.65 -0.49
CA ARG A 60 -11.11 4.62 0.28
C ARG A 60 -10.20 5.45 -0.60
#